data_AF-A0A355KTX5-F1
#
_entry.id   AF-A0A355KTX5-F1
#
_cell.length_a   1.000
_cell.length_b   1.000
_cell.length_c   1.000
_cell.angle_alpha   90.00
_cell.angle_beta   90.00
_cell.angle_gamma   90.00
#
_symmetry.space_group_name_H-M   'P 1'
#
loop_
_entity.id
_entity.type
_entity.pdbx_description
1 polymer ?
#
loop_
_entity_poly.entity_id
_entity_poly.type
_entity_poly.pdbx_seq_one_letter_code
_entity_poly.pdbx_strand_id
1 'polypeptide(L)'
;MNRQYPALELDKVLELLAQHTSCEDARLAALNLEPQTDLASAQALMNQTRDAHMLLARFGGPAFGGLINVNNALYRADAGSTLSLKELLNVASVLHVIRTISQWRSTNEGVATVLDVYFNALMPNRFLEDSITTAIISEEEIADNASPTLADIRRKIRAQESKVRDQLGKYTHNTNFSKYLQDNIITMRNGRYVIPVRNEYRGEVPGLVHDTSSSGATVFIEPMPIVEANNQIKLLKNKEEDEIDRILAELSANVG
;
A
#
# COMPACT_ATOMS: atom_id res chain seq x y z
N MET A 1 12.00 -38.84 -1.81
CA MET A 1 11.15 -39.01 -3.00
C MET A 1 11.18 -40.46 -3.46
N ASN A 2 10.03 -41.14 -3.45
CA ASN A 2 9.92 -42.53 -3.89
C ASN A 2 10.25 -42.64 -5.39
N ARG A 3 11.14 -43.58 -5.76
CA ARG A 3 11.59 -43.79 -7.15
C ARG A 3 10.45 -44.11 -8.14
N GLN A 4 9.28 -44.49 -7.64
CA GLN A 4 8.12 -44.87 -8.45
C GLN A 4 7.23 -43.70 -8.85
N TYR A 5 7.33 -42.53 -8.20
CA TYR A 5 6.45 -41.38 -8.50
C TYR A 5 6.60 -40.82 -9.93
N PRO A 6 7.82 -40.71 -10.51
CA PRO A 6 7.96 -40.29 -11.91
C PRO A 6 7.36 -41.29 -12.90
N ALA A 7 7.38 -42.59 -12.59
CA ALA A 7 6.80 -43.62 -13.45
C ALA A 7 5.26 -43.59 -13.46
N LEU A 8 4.65 -43.03 -12.40
CA LEU A 8 3.20 -42.83 -12.29
C LEU A 8 2.76 -41.44 -12.78
N GLU A 9 3.69 -40.63 -13.29
CA GLU A 9 3.45 -39.23 -13.70
C GLU A 9 2.79 -38.38 -12.60
N LEU A 10 3.04 -38.72 -11.33
CA LEU A 10 2.45 -38.01 -10.20
C LEU A 10 2.85 -36.53 -10.20
N ASP A 11 4.10 -36.24 -10.56
CA ASP A 11 4.61 -34.89 -10.77
C ASP A 11 3.72 -34.06 -11.70
N LYS A 12 3.31 -34.63 -12.85
CA LYS A 12 2.42 -33.95 -13.80
C LYS A 12 1.02 -33.72 -13.21
N VAL A 13 0.50 -34.68 -12.45
CA VAL A 13 -0.81 -34.55 -11.79
C VAL A 13 -0.78 -33.45 -10.73
N LEU A 14 0.29 -33.38 -9.93
CA LEU A 14 0.46 -32.33 -8.93
C LEU A 14 0.64 -30.95 -9.57
N GLU A 15 1.34 -30.86 -10.70
CA GLU A 15 1.44 -29.63 -11.49
C GLU A 15 0.07 -29.16 -12.01
N LEU A 16 -0.76 -30.07 -12.52
CA LEU A 16 -2.13 -29.75 -12.94
C LEU A 16 -2.98 -29.26 -11.77
N LEU A 17 -2.90 -29.93 -10.62
CA LEU A 17 -3.60 -29.49 -9.40
C LEU A 17 -3.13 -28.09 -8.97
N ALA A 18 -1.83 -27.84 -8.98
CA ALA A 18 -1.22 -26.58 -8.59
C ALA A 18 -1.75 -25.40 -9.43
N GLN A 19 -2.03 -25.60 -10.71
CA GLN A 19 -2.62 -24.59 -11.60
C GLN A 19 -4.07 -24.21 -11.23
N HIS A 20 -4.77 -25.05 -10.46
CA HIS A 20 -6.13 -24.77 -9.98
C HIS A 20 -6.18 -24.13 -8.59
N THR A 21 -5.03 -23.79 -8.00
CA THR A 21 -4.94 -23.13 -6.69
C THR A 21 -5.03 -21.60 -6.83
N SER A 22 -5.48 -20.92 -5.77
CA SER A 22 -5.70 -19.46 -5.79
C SER A 22 -4.58 -18.64 -5.14
N CYS A 23 -3.62 -19.28 -4.48
CA CYS A 23 -2.49 -18.61 -3.85
C CYS A 23 -1.23 -19.48 -3.90
N GLU A 24 -0.07 -18.85 -3.73
CA GLU A 24 1.24 -19.50 -3.80
C GLU A 24 1.41 -20.60 -2.72
N ASP A 25 0.93 -20.36 -1.50
CA ASP A 25 1.01 -21.35 -0.43
C ASP A 25 0.21 -22.62 -0.77
N ALA A 26 -0.99 -22.46 -1.34
CA ALA A 26 -1.79 -23.59 -1.80
C ALA A 26 -1.13 -24.31 -2.99
N ARG A 27 -0.49 -23.56 -3.89
CA ARG A 27 0.29 -24.11 -5.00
C ARG A 27 1.42 -25.00 -4.49
N LEU A 28 2.21 -24.50 -3.53
CA LEU A 28 3.29 -25.24 -2.89
C LEU A 28 2.78 -26.45 -2.10
N ALA A 29 1.65 -26.30 -1.40
CA ALA A 29 1.01 -27.42 -0.70
C ALA A 29 0.59 -28.52 -1.68
N ALA A 30 -0.01 -28.16 -2.83
CA ALA A 30 -0.39 -29.11 -3.88
C ALA A 30 0.82 -29.84 -4.46
N LEU A 31 1.91 -29.12 -4.77
CA LEU A 31 3.13 -29.72 -5.32
C LEU A 31 3.86 -30.66 -4.33
N ASN A 32 3.66 -30.46 -3.03
CA ASN A 32 4.28 -31.28 -1.98
C ASN A 32 3.37 -32.41 -1.47
N LEU A 33 2.22 -32.66 -2.10
CA LEU A 33 1.34 -33.76 -1.71
C LEU A 33 2.01 -35.12 -1.96
N GLU A 34 1.99 -35.98 -0.94
CA GLU A 34 2.43 -37.36 -1.04
C GLU A 34 1.28 -38.35 -0.75
N PRO A 35 1.24 -39.51 -1.43
CA PRO A 35 0.25 -40.55 -1.16
C PRO A 35 0.26 -40.98 0.32
N GLN A 36 -0.91 -40.96 0.95
CA GLN A 36 -1.06 -41.41 2.35
C GLN A 36 -0.99 -42.93 2.44
N THR A 37 -0.21 -43.44 3.39
CA THR A 37 -0.07 -44.88 3.65
C THR A 37 -1.00 -45.39 4.75
N ASP A 38 -1.56 -44.48 5.55
CA ASP A 38 -2.53 -44.78 6.59
C ASP A 38 -3.96 -44.62 6.07
N LEU A 39 -4.80 -45.64 6.30
CA LEU A 39 -6.17 -45.68 5.79
C LEU A 39 -7.05 -44.58 6.42
N ALA A 40 -6.89 -44.32 7.73
CA ALA A 40 -7.71 -43.32 8.40
C ALA A 40 -7.41 -41.91 7.86
N SER A 41 -6.14 -41.60 7.65
CA SER A 41 -5.66 -40.34 7.08
C SER A 41 -6.12 -40.18 5.62
N ALA A 42 -6.02 -41.23 4.81
CA ALA A 42 -6.52 -41.23 3.43
C ALA A 42 -8.04 -40.99 3.38
N GLN A 43 -8.80 -41.68 4.22
CA GLN A 43 -10.26 -41.52 4.31
C GLN A 43 -10.65 -40.10 4.73
N ALA A 44 -9.92 -39.50 5.66
CA ALA A 44 -10.14 -38.12 6.11
C ALA A 44 -9.96 -37.12 4.95
N LEU A 45 -8.86 -37.23 4.19
CA LEU A 45 -8.62 -36.38 3.01
C LEU A 45 -9.69 -36.56 1.94
N MET A 46 -10.08 -37.81 1.64
CA MET A 46 -11.15 -38.09 0.68
C MET A 46 -12.50 -37.50 1.12
N ASN A 47 -12.81 -37.55 2.41
CA ASN A 47 -14.01 -36.92 2.96
C ASN A 47 -13.96 -35.39 2.81
N GLN A 48 -12.81 -34.75 3.03
CA GLN A 48 -12.63 -33.31 2.79
C GLN A 48 -12.91 -32.95 1.32
N THR A 49 -12.33 -33.70 0.37
CA THR A 49 -12.56 -33.48 -1.07
C THR A 49 -14.03 -33.67 -1.44
N ARG A 50 -14.66 -34.73 -0.94
CA ARG A 50 -16.08 -35.02 -1.20
C ARG A 50 -16.99 -33.90 -0.69
N ASP A 51 -16.77 -33.46 0.54
CA ASP A 51 -17.58 -32.42 1.16
C ASP A 51 -17.35 -31.06 0.48
N ALA A 52 -16.10 -30.73 0.10
CA ALA A 52 -15.79 -29.55 -0.70
C ALA A 52 -16.51 -29.57 -2.04
N HIS A 53 -16.43 -30.68 -2.78
CA HIS A 53 -17.11 -30.84 -4.07
C HIS A 53 -18.63 -30.70 -3.94
N MET A 54 -19.23 -31.29 -2.90
CA MET A 54 -20.66 -31.15 -2.63
C MET A 54 -21.04 -29.67 -2.40
N LEU A 55 -20.27 -28.94 -1.58
CA LEU A 55 -20.55 -27.53 -1.31
C LEU A 55 -20.44 -26.69 -2.59
N LEU A 56 -19.38 -26.89 -3.37
CA LEU A 56 -19.17 -26.20 -4.65
C LEU A 56 -20.31 -26.46 -5.63
N ALA A 57 -20.75 -27.72 -5.76
CA ALA A 57 -21.80 -28.10 -6.70
C ALA A 57 -23.18 -27.54 -6.32
N ARG A 58 -23.45 -27.36 -5.01
CA ARG A 58 -24.76 -26.89 -4.52
C ARG A 58 -24.85 -25.37 -4.40
N PHE A 59 -23.77 -24.72 -3.97
CA PHE A 59 -23.79 -23.31 -3.56
C PHE A 59 -22.81 -22.43 -4.32
N GLY A 60 -22.09 -23.00 -5.30
CA GLY A 60 -20.97 -22.34 -5.95
C GLY A 60 -19.74 -22.25 -5.04
N GLY A 61 -18.62 -21.77 -5.58
CA GLY A 61 -17.38 -21.60 -4.83
C GLY A 61 -17.25 -20.22 -4.19
N PRO A 62 -16.70 -20.13 -2.97
CA PRO A 62 -16.30 -18.84 -2.41
C PRO A 62 -15.13 -18.26 -3.21
N ALA A 63 -14.98 -16.94 -3.15
CA ALA A 63 -13.86 -16.26 -3.78
C ALA A 63 -12.61 -16.34 -2.90
N PHE A 64 -11.59 -17.05 -3.39
CA PHE A 64 -10.27 -17.15 -2.74
C PHE A 64 -9.23 -16.17 -3.31
N GLY A 65 -9.64 -15.31 -4.27
CA GLY A 65 -8.74 -14.36 -4.91
C GLY A 65 -8.25 -13.29 -3.94
N GLY A 66 -6.96 -12.97 -3.98
CA GLY A 66 -6.34 -11.98 -3.08
C GLY A 66 -5.66 -12.58 -1.85
N LEU A 67 -5.67 -13.91 -1.68
CA LEU A 67 -4.91 -14.56 -0.62
C LEU A 67 -3.40 -14.45 -0.88
N ILE A 68 -2.73 -13.76 0.02
CA ILE A 68 -1.28 -13.58 0.02
C ILE A 68 -0.78 -14.01 1.40
N ASN A 69 0.38 -14.66 1.44
CA ASN A 69 1.01 -14.98 2.72
C ASN A 69 1.48 -13.70 3.41
N VAL A 70 0.82 -13.36 4.52
CA VAL A 70 1.16 -12.18 5.32
C VAL A 70 1.81 -12.55 6.65
N ASN A 71 2.11 -13.83 6.92
CA ASN A 71 2.59 -14.29 8.22
C ASN A 71 3.85 -13.55 8.68
N ASN A 72 4.82 -13.34 7.78
CA ASN A 72 6.05 -12.61 8.10
C ASN A 72 5.77 -11.13 8.45
N ALA A 73 4.77 -10.51 7.81
CA ALA A 73 4.36 -9.15 8.15
C ALA A 73 3.69 -9.14 9.53
N LEU A 74 2.76 -10.06 9.80
CA LEU A 74 2.07 -10.18 11.09
C LEU A 74 3.07 -10.39 12.25
N TYR A 75 4.01 -11.33 12.12
CA TYR A 75 5.02 -11.58 13.16
C TYR A 75 5.91 -10.35 13.44
N ARG A 76 6.24 -9.56 12.42
CA ARG A 76 7.00 -8.32 12.62
C ARG A 76 6.15 -7.25 13.28
N ALA A 77 4.87 -7.15 12.92
CA ALA A 77 3.93 -6.21 13.53
C ALA A 77 3.69 -6.53 15.02
N ASP A 78 3.49 -7.80 15.37
CA ASP A 78 3.38 -8.28 16.75
C ASP A 78 4.66 -7.99 17.56
N ALA A 79 5.83 -8.09 16.92
CA ALA A 79 7.11 -7.68 17.51
C ALA A 79 7.29 -6.14 17.62
N GLY A 80 6.29 -5.33 17.24
CA GLY A 80 6.30 -3.87 17.33
C GLY A 80 6.91 -3.14 16.12
N SER A 81 7.12 -3.83 15.00
CA SER A 81 7.62 -3.19 13.77
C SER A 81 6.49 -2.52 12.99
N THR A 82 6.80 -1.39 12.35
CA THR A 82 5.87 -0.73 11.43
C THR A 82 5.87 -1.42 10.07
N LEU A 83 4.68 -1.70 9.55
CA LEU A 83 4.46 -2.26 8.22
C LEU A 83 4.38 -1.15 7.17
N SER A 84 4.80 -1.49 5.96
CA SER A 84 4.63 -0.63 4.79
C SER A 84 3.17 -0.58 4.32
N LEU A 85 2.84 0.44 3.52
CA LEU A 85 1.52 0.58 2.90
C LEU A 85 1.10 -0.68 2.14
N LYS A 86 2.01 -1.25 1.34
CA LYS A 86 1.80 -2.49 0.58
C LYS A 86 1.46 -3.67 1.50
N GLU A 87 2.18 -3.82 2.59
CA GLU A 87 1.97 -4.92 3.53
C GLU A 87 0.63 -4.80 4.24
N LEU A 88 0.25 -3.59 4.67
CA LEU A 88 -1.06 -3.33 5.25
C LEU A 88 -2.19 -3.61 4.23
N LEU A 89 -2.04 -3.19 2.97
CA LEU A 89 -3.00 -3.51 1.92
C LEU A 89 -3.13 -5.02 1.66
N ASN A 90 -2.01 -5.76 1.70
CA ASN A 90 -2.05 -7.23 1.60
C ASN A 90 -2.83 -7.84 2.78
N VAL A 91 -2.62 -7.33 4.00
CA VAL A 91 -3.39 -7.77 5.17
C VAL A 91 -4.87 -7.47 5.00
N ALA A 92 -5.24 -6.27 4.54
CA ALA A 92 -6.63 -5.93 4.23
C ALA A 92 -7.24 -6.85 3.16
N SER A 93 -6.48 -7.22 2.14
CA SER A 93 -6.92 -8.19 1.12
C SER A 93 -7.22 -9.57 1.72
N VAL A 94 -6.35 -10.05 2.63
CA VAL A 94 -6.59 -11.32 3.34
C VAL A 94 -7.81 -11.23 4.25
N LEU A 95 -7.97 -10.13 5.01
CA LEU A 95 -9.15 -9.91 5.86
C LEU A 95 -10.45 -9.88 5.03
N HIS A 96 -10.41 -9.25 3.86
CA HIS A 96 -11.52 -9.24 2.92
C HIS A 96 -11.92 -10.66 2.51
N VAL A 97 -10.94 -11.50 2.12
CA VAL A 97 -11.19 -12.90 1.75
C VAL A 97 -11.73 -13.72 2.93
N ILE A 98 -11.17 -13.56 4.13
CA ILE A 98 -11.67 -14.21 5.35
C ILE A 98 -13.15 -13.86 5.56
N ARG A 99 -13.51 -12.59 5.41
CA ARG A 99 -14.88 -12.12 5.56
C ARG A 99 -15.81 -12.68 4.49
N THR A 100 -15.41 -12.68 3.22
CA THR A 100 -16.25 -13.21 2.13
C THR A 100 -16.44 -14.72 2.23
N ILE A 101 -15.41 -15.48 2.61
CA ILE A 101 -15.51 -16.92 2.87
C ILE A 101 -16.45 -17.18 4.05
N SER A 102 -16.32 -16.42 5.15
CA SER A 102 -17.19 -16.57 6.32
C SER A 102 -18.65 -16.25 5.98
N GLN A 103 -18.88 -15.20 5.19
CA GLN A 103 -20.21 -14.86 4.71
C GLN A 103 -20.78 -15.94 3.78
N TRP A 104 -19.99 -16.47 2.85
CA TRP A 104 -20.41 -17.59 2.01
C TRP A 104 -20.70 -18.86 2.83
N ARG A 105 -19.96 -19.12 3.92
CA ARG A 105 -20.28 -20.24 4.80
C ARG A 105 -21.61 -20.03 5.52
N SER A 106 -21.91 -18.81 5.95
CA SER A 106 -23.17 -18.48 6.64
C SER A 106 -24.41 -18.73 5.77
N THR A 107 -24.31 -18.62 4.43
CA THR A 107 -25.46 -18.91 3.56
C THR A 107 -25.80 -20.40 3.48
N ASN A 108 -24.91 -21.27 3.97
CA ASN A 108 -24.97 -22.72 3.78
C ASN A 108 -24.89 -23.48 5.12
N GLU A 109 -25.20 -22.81 6.25
CA GLU A 109 -25.09 -23.36 7.62
C GLU A 109 -25.91 -24.64 7.85
N GLY A 110 -26.94 -24.89 7.05
CA GLY A 110 -27.76 -26.10 7.14
C GLY A 110 -27.07 -27.39 6.69
N VAL A 111 -25.82 -27.32 6.21
CA VAL A 111 -25.05 -28.48 5.74
C VAL A 111 -23.77 -28.63 6.55
N ALA A 112 -23.78 -29.50 7.55
CA ALA A 112 -22.60 -29.86 8.34
C ALA A 112 -21.58 -30.62 7.48
N THR A 113 -20.30 -30.28 7.61
CA THR A 113 -19.22 -30.90 6.83
C THR A 113 -17.99 -31.12 7.68
N VAL A 114 -17.09 -32.01 7.24
CA VAL A 114 -15.78 -32.15 7.90
C VAL A 114 -14.90 -30.90 7.80
N LEU A 115 -15.28 -29.95 6.94
CA LEU A 115 -14.57 -28.69 6.72
C LEU A 115 -14.94 -27.60 7.73
N ASP A 116 -15.96 -27.84 8.58
CA ASP A 116 -16.47 -26.84 9.54
C ASP A 116 -15.38 -26.35 10.49
N VAL A 117 -14.42 -27.20 10.83
CA VAL A 117 -13.26 -26.84 11.66
C VAL A 117 -12.45 -25.70 11.03
N TYR A 118 -12.27 -25.70 9.71
CA TYR A 118 -11.52 -24.64 9.01
C TYR A 118 -12.29 -23.33 8.97
N PHE A 119 -13.60 -23.38 8.73
CA PHE A 119 -14.43 -22.18 8.73
C PHE A 119 -14.57 -21.57 10.13
N ASN A 120 -14.67 -22.39 11.17
CA ASN A 120 -14.77 -21.92 12.56
C ASN A 120 -13.48 -21.27 13.06
N ALA A 121 -12.34 -21.52 12.41
CA ALA A 121 -11.08 -20.85 12.73
C ALA A 121 -10.97 -19.45 12.11
N LEU A 122 -11.85 -19.10 11.17
CA LEU A 122 -11.84 -17.79 10.51
C LEU A 122 -12.42 -16.72 11.44
N MET A 123 -11.68 -15.64 11.62
CA MET A 123 -12.07 -14.49 12.44
C MET A 123 -12.13 -13.23 11.57
N PRO A 124 -13.28 -12.90 10.98
CA PRO A 124 -13.43 -11.68 10.19
C PRO A 124 -13.24 -10.44 11.07
N ASN A 125 -12.38 -9.51 10.64
CA ASN A 125 -12.20 -8.22 11.30
C ASN A 125 -12.47 -7.09 10.32
N ARG A 126 -13.76 -6.78 10.15
CA ARG A 126 -14.20 -5.71 9.24
C ARG A 126 -13.70 -4.34 9.67
N PHE A 127 -13.61 -4.08 10.98
CA PHE A 127 -13.14 -2.79 11.47
C PHE A 127 -11.70 -2.52 11.02
N LEU A 128 -10.82 -3.52 11.11
CA LEU A 128 -9.44 -3.40 10.65
C LEU A 128 -9.34 -3.32 9.12
N GLU A 129 -10.11 -4.13 8.39
CA GLU A 129 -10.22 -4.05 6.92
C GLU A 129 -10.61 -2.62 6.48
N ASP A 130 -11.68 -2.08 7.04
CA ASP A 130 -12.20 -0.75 6.71
C ASP A 130 -11.20 0.36 7.12
N SER A 131 -10.53 0.20 8.28
CA SER A 131 -9.52 1.16 8.76
C SER A 131 -8.33 1.25 7.81
N ILE A 132 -7.81 0.11 7.35
CA ILE A 132 -6.68 0.07 6.41
C ILE A 132 -7.10 0.63 5.04
N THR A 133 -8.23 0.16 4.50
CA THR A 133 -8.70 0.55 3.14
C THR A 133 -9.18 2.00 3.05
N THR A 134 -9.63 2.59 4.15
CA THR A 134 -9.97 4.02 4.20
C THR A 134 -8.72 4.88 4.33
N ALA A 135 -7.71 4.41 5.07
CA ALA A 135 -6.47 5.15 5.28
C ALA A 135 -5.54 5.08 4.06
N ILE A 136 -5.48 3.96 3.35
CA ILE A 136 -4.50 3.70 2.28
C ILE A 136 -5.22 3.60 0.93
N ILE A 137 -4.85 4.48 0.00
CA ILE A 137 -5.40 4.51 -1.37
C ILE A 137 -4.64 3.54 -2.28
N SER A 138 -3.32 3.52 -2.17
CA SER A 138 -2.45 2.67 -2.99
C SER A 138 -1.15 2.31 -2.25
N GLU A 139 -0.30 1.47 -2.86
CA GLU A 139 1.01 1.08 -2.29
C GLU A 139 1.93 2.29 -2.01
N GLU A 140 1.64 3.46 -2.58
CA GLU A 140 2.46 4.68 -2.45
C GLU A 140 1.67 5.87 -1.86
N GLU A 141 0.35 5.75 -1.72
CA GLU A 141 -0.51 6.88 -1.40
C GLU A 141 -1.43 6.60 -0.21
N ILE A 142 -1.31 7.47 0.79
CA ILE A 142 -2.22 7.54 1.94
C ILE A 142 -3.29 8.61 1.70
N ALA A 143 -4.51 8.33 2.14
CA ALA A 143 -5.65 9.19 1.94
C ALA A 143 -5.51 10.52 2.70
N ASP A 144 -6.00 11.62 2.09
CA ASP A 144 -6.01 12.95 2.71
C ASP A 144 -6.71 12.94 4.08
N ASN A 145 -7.75 12.10 4.21
CA ASN A 145 -8.60 11.96 5.38
C ASN A 145 -8.25 10.72 6.23
N ALA A 146 -7.07 10.12 6.05
CA ALA A 146 -6.63 9.00 6.89
C ALA A 146 -6.58 9.37 8.39
N SER A 147 -6.35 10.65 8.68
CA SER A 147 -6.45 11.23 10.02
C SER A 147 -6.96 12.67 9.93
N PRO A 148 -7.76 13.15 10.90
CA PRO A 148 -8.11 14.57 11.01
C PRO A 148 -6.87 15.48 11.04
N THR A 149 -5.80 15.04 11.71
CA THR A 149 -4.54 15.76 11.80
C THR A 149 -3.85 15.87 10.44
N LEU A 150 -3.80 14.76 9.69
CA LEU A 150 -3.21 14.72 8.36
C LEU A 150 -3.97 15.63 7.39
N ALA A 151 -5.31 15.58 7.41
CA ALA A 151 -6.16 16.44 6.60
C ALA A 151 -5.90 17.93 6.87
N ASP A 152 -5.75 18.28 8.15
CA ASP A 152 -5.43 19.64 8.59
C ASP A 152 -4.04 20.10 8.14
N ILE A 153 -3.03 19.22 8.22
CA ILE A 153 -1.67 19.50 7.75
C ILE A 153 -1.68 19.72 6.23
N ARG A 154 -2.28 18.81 5.45
CA ARG A 154 -2.38 18.93 3.99
C ARG A 154 -3.12 20.19 3.54
N ARG A 155 -4.20 20.55 4.24
CA ARG A 155 -4.91 21.82 4.01
C ARG A 155 -4.01 23.03 4.25
N LYS A 156 -3.23 23.04 5.33
CA LYS A 156 -2.27 24.12 5.63
C LYS A 156 -1.16 24.19 4.58
N ILE A 157 -0.65 23.04 4.11
CA ILE A 157 0.34 22.97 3.02
C ILE A 157 -0.24 23.63 1.76
N ARG A 158 -1.42 23.18 1.29
CA ARG A 158 -2.09 23.74 0.11
C ARG A 158 -2.30 25.25 0.22
N ALA A 159 -2.71 25.74 1.38
CA ALA A 159 -2.89 27.17 1.62
C ALA A 159 -1.58 27.96 1.54
N GLN A 160 -0.48 27.44 2.10
CA GLN A 160 0.83 28.09 2.02
C GLN A 160 1.43 28.02 0.61
N GLU A 161 1.27 26.89 -0.08
CA GLU A 161 1.70 26.77 -1.48
C GLU A 161 0.95 27.74 -2.39
N SER A 162 -0.36 27.95 -2.17
CA SER A 162 -1.13 28.96 -2.91
C SER A 162 -0.55 30.35 -2.68
N LYS A 163 -0.28 30.73 -1.43
CA LYS A 163 0.33 32.04 -1.11
C LYS A 163 1.68 32.22 -1.79
N VAL A 164 2.53 31.19 -1.79
CA VAL A 164 3.83 31.22 -2.47
C VAL A 164 3.65 31.38 -3.98
N ARG A 165 2.74 30.62 -4.60
CA ARG A 165 2.45 30.75 -6.03
C ARG A 165 1.92 32.13 -6.39
N ASP A 166 1.03 32.71 -5.58
CA ASP A 166 0.49 34.05 -5.81
C ASP A 166 1.57 35.14 -5.69
N GLN A 167 2.47 35.01 -4.71
CA GLN A 167 3.58 35.94 -4.53
C GLN A 167 4.60 35.81 -5.66
N LEU A 168 5.00 34.58 -6.03
CA LEU A 168 5.90 34.33 -7.15
C LEU A 168 5.29 34.74 -8.50
N GLY A 169 3.98 34.56 -8.66
CA GLY A 169 3.22 35.01 -9.83
C GLY A 169 3.38 36.51 -10.08
N LYS A 170 3.45 37.33 -9.02
CA LYS A 170 3.71 38.77 -9.14
C LYS A 170 5.10 39.08 -9.70
N TYR A 171 6.10 38.22 -9.45
CA TYR A 171 7.45 38.38 -10.01
C TYR A 171 7.51 37.92 -11.46
N THR A 172 6.87 36.80 -11.80
CA THR A 172 6.90 36.24 -13.17
C THR A 172 6.04 37.03 -14.15
N HIS A 173 4.92 37.63 -13.70
CA HIS A 173 4.02 38.43 -14.55
C HIS A 173 4.41 39.91 -14.64
N ASN A 174 5.32 40.39 -13.79
CA ASN A 174 5.79 41.76 -13.87
C ASN A 174 6.82 41.89 -15.00
N THR A 175 6.48 42.70 -16.02
CA THR A 175 7.30 42.95 -17.21
C THR A 175 8.68 43.50 -16.93
N ASN A 176 8.91 44.11 -15.75
CA ASN A 176 10.23 44.56 -15.33
C ASN A 176 11.10 43.41 -14.82
N PHE A 177 10.52 42.45 -14.09
CA PHE A 177 11.26 41.31 -13.54
C PHE A 177 11.43 40.18 -14.55
N SER A 178 10.46 39.98 -15.44
CA SER A 178 10.49 38.93 -16.46
C SER A 178 11.74 38.99 -17.37
N LYS A 179 12.32 40.17 -17.58
CA LYS A 179 13.55 40.36 -18.38
C LYS A 179 14.79 39.74 -17.75
N TYR A 180 14.80 39.60 -16.42
CA TYR A 180 15.91 39.02 -15.66
C TYR A 180 15.77 37.49 -15.53
N LEU A 181 14.58 36.96 -15.77
CA LEU A 181 14.30 35.54 -15.66
C LEU A 181 14.82 34.80 -16.90
N GLN A 182 15.28 33.58 -16.68
CA GLN A 182 15.57 32.69 -17.79
C GLN A 182 14.28 32.16 -18.41
N ASP A 183 13.37 31.68 -17.56
CA ASP A 183 12.04 31.21 -17.91
C ASP A 183 11.02 31.80 -16.93
N ASN A 184 9.86 32.25 -17.42
CA ASN A 184 8.76 32.78 -16.58
C ASN A 184 7.97 31.65 -15.89
N ILE A 185 8.67 30.68 -15.30
CA ILE A 185 8.06 29.54 -14.63
C ILE A 185 8.46 29.53 -13.16
N ILE A 186 7.52 29.10 -12.32
CA ILE A 186 7.81 28.75 -10.93
C ILE A 186 8.36 27.33 -10.94
N THR A 187 9.53 27.11 -10.35
CA THR A 187 10.13 25.78 -10.25
C THR A 187 10.43 25.43 -8.79
N MET A 188 10.77 24.17 -8.54
CA MET A 188 11.19 23.70 -7.23
C MET A 188 12.63 23.19 -7.27
N ARG A 189 13.44 23.61 -6.30
CA ARG A 189 14.79 23.10 -6.05
C ARG A 189 14.90 22.66 -4.60
N ASN A 190 15.35 21.43 -4.37
CA ASN A 190 15.51 20.86 -3.02
C ASN A 190 14.26 21.03 -2.13
N GLY A 191 13.07 20.88 -2.72
CA GLY A 191 11.78 21.03 -2.03
C GLY A 191 11.35 22.48 -1.74
N ARG A 192 12.05 23.50 -2.26
CA ARG A 192 11.70 24.92 -2.12
C ARG A 192 11.27 25.52 -3.45
N TYR A 193 10.25 26.37 -3.42
CA TYR A 193 9.85 27.13 -4.60
C TYR A 193 10.84 28.26 -4.88
N VAL A 194 11.29 28.35 -6.13
CA VAL A 194 12.32 29.28 -6.59
C VAL A 194 11.98 29.76 -8.00
N ILE A 195 12.61 30.87 -8.41
CA ILE A 195 12.53 31.38 -9.79
C ILE A 195 13.92 31.25 -10.45
N PRO A 196 14.01 30.79 -11.70
CA PRO A 196 15.26 30.79 -12.47
C PRO A 196 15.60 32.20 -12.98
N VAL A 197 16.72 32.74 -12.51
CA VAL A 197 17.26 34.05 -12.91
C VAL A 197 18.53 33.83 -13.73
N ARG A 198 18.74 34.61 -14.78
CA ARG A 198 20.01 34.55 -15.53
C ARG A 198 21.14 35.04 -14.62
N ASN A 199 22.26 34.33 -14.62
CA ASN A 199 23.37 34.62 -13.69
C ASN A 199 23.87 36.07 -13.80
N GLU A 200 23.84 36.65 -15.00
CA GLU A 200 24.18 38.06 -15.26
C GLU A 200 23.29 39.07 -14.51
N TYR A 201 22.06 38.69 -14.16
CA TYR A 201 21.08 39.52 -13.44
C TYR A 201 20.82 39.04 -12.01
N ARG A 202 21.68 38.21 -11.43
CA ARG A 202 21.52 37.69 -10.07
C ARG A 202 21.40 38.78 -8.98
N GLY A 203 21.98 39.96 -9.22
CA GLY A 203 21.95 41.09 -8.28
C GLY A 203 20.67 41.92 -8.34
N GLU A 204 19.90 41.80 -9.43
CA GLU A 204 18.68 42.58 -9.68
C GLU A 204 17.45 41.96 -9.00
N VAL A 205 17.52 40.66 -8.66
CA VAL A 205 16.44 39.94 -7.99
C VAL A 205 16.80 39.74 -6.51
N PRO A 206 16.20 40.50 -5.57
CA PRO A 206 16.52 40.37 -4.15
C PRO A 206 15.99 39.04 -3.59
N GLY A 207 16.90 38.20 -3.11
CA GLY A 207 16.56 36.90 -2.55
C GLY A 207 17.78 36.07 -2.16
N LEU A 208 17.52 34.85 -1.70
CA LEU A 208 18.55 33.86 -1.38
C LEU A 208 18.79 32.95 -2.58
N VAL A 209 20.05 32.76 -2.93
CA VAL A 209 20.47 31.77 -3.94
C VAL A 209 20.40 30.38 -3.31
N HIS A 210 19.60 29.49 -3.89
CA HIS A 210 19.49 28.10 -3.44
C HIS A 210 20.31 27.13 -4.25
N ASP A 211 20.39 27.36 -5.55
CA ASP A 211 21.02 26.43 -6.47
C ASP A 211 21.50 27.15 -7.74
N THR A 212 22.40 26.53 -8.47
CA THR A 212 22.92 27.03 -9.75
C THR A 212 22.89 25.90 -10.77
N SER A 213 22.52 26.19 -12.02
CA SER A 213 22.54 25.17 -13.08
C SER A 213 23.95 24.65 -13.35
N SER A 214 24.06 23.44 -13.89
CA SER A 214 25.36 22.80 -14.18
C SER A 214 26.25 23.61 -15.13
N SER A 215 25.66 24.45 -15.98
CA SER A 215 26.39 25.37 -16.87
C SER A 215 26.74 26.71 -16.23
N GLY A 216 26.27 27.00 -15.01
CA GLY A 216 26.45 28.28 -14.33
C GLY A 216 25.62 29.43 -14.90
N ALA A 217 24.81 29.18 -15.95
CA ALA A 217 24.06 30.24 -16.64
C ALA A 217 22.79 30.68 -15.89
N THR A 218 22.23 29.80 -15.05
CA THR A 218 20.98 30.00 -14.32
C THR A 218 21.22 29.92 -12.83
N VAL A 219 20.73 30.91 -12.10
CA VAL A 219 20.74 30.93 -10.64
C VAL A 219 19.30 30.83 -10.16
N PHE A 220 19.03 29.88 -9.27
CA PHE A 220 17.70 29.68 -8.68
C PHE A 220 17.59 30.49 -7.40
N ILE A 221 16.75 31.53 -7.43
CA ILE A 221 16.60 32.50 -6.35
C ILE A 221 15.25 32.31 -5.66
N GLU A 222 15.26 32.32 -4.32
CA GLU A 222 14.08 32.43 -3.46
C GLU A 222 13.93 33.89 -3.01
N PRO A 223 12.92 34.62 -3.52
CA PRO A 223 12.66 35.99 -3.08
C PRO A 223 12.34 36.09 -1.59
N MET A 224 12.82 37.15 -0.93
CA MET A 224 12.60 37.37 0.52
C MET A 224 11.15 37.20 1.00
N PRO A 225 10.10 37.67 0.28
CA PRO A 225 8.71 37.53 0.73
C PRO A 225 8.22 36.09 0.86
N ILE A 226 8.84 35.14 0.14
CA ILE A 226 8.43 33.73 0.14
C ILE A 226 9.29 32.85 1.04
N VAL A 227 10.41 33.35 1.58
CA VAL A 227 11.34 32.57 2.42
C VAL A 227 10.63 31.98 3.63
N GLU A 228 9.84 32.80 4.32
CA GLU A 228 9.09 32.36 5.50
C GLU A 228 8.03 31.32 5.13
N ALA A 229 7.29 31.53 4.04
CA ALA A 229 6.27 30.60 3.58
C ALA A 229 6.88 29.25 3.13
N ASN A 230 8.01 29.25 2.43
CA ASN A 230 8.76 28.03 2.09
C ASN A 230 9.27 27.29 3.34
N ASN A 231 9.78 28.01 4.34
CA ASN A 231 10.17 27.39 5.60
C ASN A 231 8.97 26.76 6.31
N GLN A 232 7.80 27.43 6.32
CA GLN A 232 6.57 26.88 6.87
C GLN A 232 6.10 25.63 6.11
N ILE A 233 6.15 25.63 4.77
CA ILE A 233 5.82 24.45 3.95
C ILE A 233 6.73 23.29 4.30
N LYS A 234 8.05 23.52 4.42
CA LYS A 234 9.00 22.47 4.80
C LYS A 234 8.69 21.89 6.18
N LEU A 235 8.39 22.74 7.17
CA LEU A 235 7.99 22.28 8.50
C LEU A 235 6.68 21.49 8.48
N LEU A 236 5.71 21.91 7.67
CA LEU A 236 4.44 21.19 7.53
C LEU A 236 4.62 19.84 6.83
N LYS A 237 5.50 19.74 5.82
CA LYS A 237 5.83 18.48 5.15
C LYS A 237 6.52 17.48 6.09
N ASN A 238 7.44 17.95 6.94
CA ASN A 238 8.03 17.08 7.96
C ASN A 238 6.95 16.57 8.93
N LYS A 239 6.02 17.44 9.37
CA LYS A 239 4.89 17.03 10.22
C LYS A 239 3.93 16.08 9.50
N GLU A 240 3.78 16.21 8.18
CA GLU A 240 3.00 15.29 7.37
C GLU A 240 3.64 13.90 7.40
N GLU A 241 4.95 13.81 7.18
CA GLU A 241 5.72 12.56 7.25
C GLU A 241 5.61 11.91 8.65
N ASP A 242 5.83 12.70 9.72
CA ASP A 242 5.69 12.22 11.11
C ASP A 242 4.27 11.66 11.39
N GLU A 243 3.22 12.31 10.87
CA GLU A 243 1.84 11.87 11.05
C GLU A 243 1.54 10.62 10.24
N ILE A 244 2.11 10.47 9.04
CA ILE A 244 1.99 9.26 8.23
C ILE A 244 2.63 8.08 8.96
N ASP A 245 3.84 8.26 9.49
CA ASP A 245 4.54 7.22 10.26
C ASP A 245 3.75 6.81 11.51
N ARG A 246 3.12 7.79 12.19
CA ARG A 246 2.23 7.52 13.33
C ARG A 246 1.02 6.67 12.92
N ILE A 247 0.35 7.01 11.80
CA ILE A 247 -0.80 6.24 11.30
C ILE A 247 -0.37 4.82 10.93
N LEU A 248 0.76 4.66 10.25
CA LEU A 248 1.29 3.35 9.89
C LEU A 248 1.62 2.52 11.13
N ALA A 249 2.24 3.11 12.14
CA ALA A 249 2.53 2.44 13.40
C ALA A 249 1.25 2.01 14.13
N GLU A 250 0.22 2.87 14.17
CA GLU A 250 -1.08 2.56 14.77
C GLU A 250 -1.79 1.41 14.04
N LEU A 251 -1.84 1.45 12.70
CA LEU A 251 -2.42 0.37 11.91
C LEU A 251 -1.64 -0.93 12.08
N SER A 252 -0.31 -0.86 12.10
CA SER A 252 0.56 -2.03 12.31
C SER A 252 0.34 -2.66 13.69
N ALA A 253 0.20 -1.84 14.73
CA ALA A 253 -0.08 -2.32 16.09
C ALA A 253 -1.46 -2.96 16.23
N ASN A 254 -2.44 -2.58 15.40
CA ASN A 254 -3.75 -3.24 15.35
C ASN A 254 -3.74 -4.55 14.54
N VAL A 255 -2.71 -4.73 13.70
CA VAL A 255 -2.52 -5.91 12.83
C VAL A 255 -1.75 -7.01 13.55
N GLY A 256 -0.71 -6.66 14.32
CA GLY A 256 0.02 -7.57 15.20
C GLY A 256 -0.85 -8.05 16.35
#